data_AF-F2L1N0-F1
#
_entry.id   AF-F2L1N0-F1
#
_cell.length_a   1.000
_cell.length_b   1.000
_cell.length_c   1.000
_cell.angle_alpha   90.00
_cell.angle_beta   90.00
_cell.angle_gamma   90.00
#
_symmetry.space_group_name_H-M   'P 1'
#
loop_
_entity.id
_entity.type
_entity.pdbx_description
1 polymer ?
#
loop_
_entity_poly.entity_id
_entity_poly.type
_entity_poly.pdbx_seq_one_letter_code
_entity_poly.pdbx_strand_id
1 'polypeptide(L)'
;MQVKVGERLYEVRSLAELEALCAELRSALEAKCVYNSWYIRVPPDRLLEIAAEAYLSYLRGEAEVGAVVGRYLERLGLSKSLARTITPTLSALGLSAGGVFSRQALEMGRLFHEGRRREALAALREAALRNCVIRDIVERLGDGCDGLAEAVDAVLRSYGKSPRPDEAKYTADLVRAIHPPCTPCSFNCVDKASLASCAVALVERAIYGAADLFEKLDISIMPMHLALVKAGEGLYGVVVRETNKLVGLAAVADPIEGAQINKLRDVSKSLDGLAGEGEYEFYIKVVPILDGAPPCYRAKAFVEVVRADLERASRIIKLE
;
A
#
# COMPACT_ATOMS: atom_id res chain seq x y z
N MET A 1 -32.94 2.79 33.29
CA MET A 1 -33.50 2.88 31.92
C MET A 1 -32.77 1.88 31.04
N GLN A 2 -33.46 1.16 30.16
CA GLN A 2 -32.83 0.25 29.20
C GLN A 2 -32.84 0.88 27.81
N VAL A 3 -31.69 0.94 27.15
CA VAL A 3 -31.51 1.51 25.82
C VAL A 3 -31.04 0.40 24.89
N LYS A 4 -31.79 0.12 23.83
CA LYS A 4 -31.41 -0.87 22.82
C LYS A 4 -30.69 -0.17 21.67
N VAL A 5 -29.49 -0.64 21.33
CA VAL A 5 -28.71 -0.18 20.17
C VAL A 5 -28.34 -1.40 19.33
N GLY A 6 -28.93 -1.52 18.14
CA GLY A 6 -28.80 -2.71 17.31
C GLY A 6 -29.33 -3.96 18.02
N GLU A 7 -28.49 -4.98 18.14
CA GLU A 7 -28.78 -6.25 18.84
C GLU A 7 -28.47 -6.19 20.35
N ARG A 8 -27.77 -5.15 20.84
CA ARG A 8 -27.33 -5.04 22.23
C ARG A 8 -28.30 -4.20 23.07
N LEU A 9 -28.46 -4.62 24.32
CA LEU A 9 -29.28 -3.97 25.33
C LEU A 9 -28.37 -3.38 26.40
N TYR A 10 -28.38 -2.05 26.54
CA TYR A 10 -27.60 -1.33 27.53
C TYR A 10 -28.49 -0.96 28.71
N GLU A 11 -28.02 -1.27 29.92
CA GLU A 11 -28.69 -0.87 31.15
C GLU A 11 -28.04 0.42 31.65
N VAL A 12 -28.83 1.50 31.72
CA VAL A 12 -28.38 2.84 32.13
C VAL A 12 -29.06 3.19 33.45
N ARG A 13 -28.29 3.23 34.53
CA ARG A 13 -28.75 3.43 35.91
C ARG A 13 -28.45 4.84 36.44
N SER A 14 -27.57 5.60 35.79
CA SER A 14 -27.21 6.96 36.20
C SER A 14 -27.01 7.91 35.01
N LEU A 15 -26.97 9.22 35.29
CA LEU A 15 -26.68 10.24 34.28
C LEU A 15 -25.27 10.06 33.69
N ALA A 16 -24.29 9.69 34.53
CA ALA A 16 -22.92 9.42 34.09
C ALA A 16 -22.82 8.20 33.16
N GLU A 17 -23.60 7.15 33.40
CA GLU A 17 -23.67 5.99 32.50
C GLU A 17 -24.34 6.34 31.17
N LEU A 18 -25.31 7.26 31.17
CA LEU A 18 -25.92 7.76 29.93
C LEU A 18 -24.90 8.59 29.12
N GLU A 19 -24.13 9.45 29.78
CA GLU A 19 -23.08 10.24 29.14
C GLU A 19 -21.95 9.36 28.59
N ALA A 20 -21.55 8.32 29.32
CA ALA A 20 -20.56 7.35 28.85
C ALA A 20 -21.07 6.57 27.63
N LEU A 21 -22.32 6.10 27.64
CA LEU A 21 -22.94 5.46 26.49
C LEU A 21 -23.05 6.42 25.30
N CYS A 22 -23.42 7.68 25.52
CA CYS A 22 -23.44 8.70 24.47
C CYS A 22 -22.04 9.00 23.92
N ALA A 23 -21.01 8.99 24.75
CA ALA A 23 -19.62 9.18 24.32
C ALA A 23 -19.11 7.98 23.52
N GLU A 24 -19.42 6.75 23.94
CA GLU A 24 -19.12 5.52 23.19
C GLU A 24 -19.82 5.52 21.83
N LEU A 25 -21.11 5.81 21.80
CA LEU A 25 -21.89 5.87 20.56
C LEU A 25 -21.45 7.03 19.67
N ARG A 26 -21.08 8.19 20.23
CA ARG A 26 -20.48 9.29 19.46
C ARG A 26 -19.13 8.90 18.92
N SER A 27 -18.26 8.25 19.70
CA SER A 27 -16.98 7.75 19.21
C SER A 27 -17.15 6.69 18.11
N ALA A 28 -18.17 5.84 18.21
CA ALA A 28 -18.54 4.87 17.19
C ALA A 28 -19.21 5.52 15.95
N LEU A 29 -19.91 6.64 16.10
CA LEU A 29 -20.46 7.44 15.00
C LEU A 29 -19.41 8.35 14.35
N GLU A 30 -18.41 8.78 15.13
CA GLU A 30 -17.16 9.42 14.71
C GLU A 30 -16.16 8.40 14.17
N ALA A 31 -16.51 7.10 14.15
CA ALA A 31 -15.69 6.08 13.54
C ALA A 31 -15.37 6.49 12.10
N LYS A 32 -14.10 6.48 11.75
CA LYS A 32 -13.55 6.96 10.47
C LYS A 32 -14.10 6.22 9.22
N CYS A 33 -14.97 5.24 9.39
CA CYS A 33 -15.58 4.46 8.31
C CYS A 33 -17.11 4.60 8.38
N VAL A 34 -17.72 4.73 7.21
CA VAL A 34 -19.13 5.08 7.01
C VAL A 34 -19.91 3.91 6.39
N TYR A 35 -19.23 3.04 5.64
CA TYR A 35 -19.87 1.96 4.88
C TYR A 35 -19.55 0.60 5.48
N ASN A 36 -20.59 -0.14 5.83
CA ASN A 36 -20.48 -1.49 6.40
C ASN A 36 -20.80 -2.60 5.37
N SER A 37 -21.24 -2.23 4.16
CA SER A 37 -21.54 -3.22 3.13
C SER A 37 -20.26 -3.73 2.49
N TRP A 38 -20.17 -5.06 2.39
CA TRP A 38 -19.14 -5.73 1.62
C TRP A 38 -19.74 -6.32 0.36
N TYR A 39 -19.44 -5.69 -0.78
CA TYR A 39 -19.79 -6.16 -2.11
C TYR A 39 -18.77 -5.62 -3.10
N ILE A 40 -17.52 -6.09 -3.00
CA ILE A 40 -16.45 -5.67 -3.91
C ILE A 40 -16.30 -6.71 -4.99
N ARG A 41 -16.95 -6.48 -6.14
CA ARG A 41 -16.98 -7.45 -7.26
C ARG A 41 -16.49 -6.89 -8.58
N VAL A 42 -15.82 -5.75 -8.53
CA VAL A 42 -15.27 -5.06 -9.68
C VAL A 42 -13.78 -4.82 -9.43
N PRO A 43 -12.88 -5.21 -10.36
CA PRO A 43 -11.46 -4.92 -10.25
C PRO A 43 -11.17 -3.41 -10.10
N PRO A 44 -10.10 -3.02 -9.39
CA PRO A 44 -9.75 -1.61 -9.19
C PRO A 44 -9.54 -0.85 -10.50
N ASP A 45 -8.93 -1.47 -11.52
CA ASP A 45 -8.75 -0.82 -12.83
C ASP A 45 -10.08 -0.48 -13.50
N ARG A 46 -11.05 -1.39 -13.43
CA ARG A 46 -12.40 -1.16 -13.95
C ARG A 46 -13.10 -0.04 -13.21
N LEU A 47 -12.89 0.08 -11.90
CA LEU A 47 -13.43 1.20 -11.11
C LEU A 47 -12.87 2.55 -11.58
N LEU A 48 -11.55 2.63 -11.85
CA LEU A 48 -10.92 3.84 -12.38
C LEU A 48 -11.42 4.18 -13.79
N GLU A 49 -11.57 3.20 -14.67
CA GLU A 49 -12.13 3.40 -16.01
C GLU A 49 -13.59 3.91 -15.96
N ILE A 50 -14.42 3.32 -15.09
CA ILE A 50 -15.81 3.76 -14.89
C ILE A 50 -15.85 5.19 -14.36
N ALA A 51 -14.97 5.54 -13.41
CA ALA A 51 -14.87 6.90 -12.90
C ALA A 51 -14.44 7.91 -13.97
N ALA A 52 -13.51 7.54 -14.85
CA ALA A 52 -13.13 8.39 -15.99
C ALA A 52 -14.30 8.58 -16.97
N GLU A 53 -15.07 7.53 -17.25
CA GLU A 53 -16.31 7.64 -18.04
C GLU A 53 -17.35 8.55 -17.35
N ALA A 54 -17.45 8.47 -16.02
CA ALA A 54 -18.33 9.33 -15.22
C ALA A 54 -17.91 10.80 -15.30
N TYR A 55 -16.60 11.08 -15.21
CA TYR A 55 -16.06 12.43 -15.39
C TYR A 55 -16.38 13.01 -16.77
N LEU A 56 -16.14 12.23 -17.84
CA LEU A 56 -16.46 12.65 -19.22
C LEU A 56 -17.96 12.89 -19.42
N SER A 57 -18.81 12.07 -18.79
CA SER A 57 -20.26 12.23 -18.83
C SER A 57 -20.73 13.45 -18.04
N TYR A 58 -20.10 13.72 -16.90
CA TYR A 58 -20.38 14.90 -16.07
C TYR A 58 -20.12 16.20 -16.83
N LEU A 59 -19.03 16.26 -17.62
CA LEU A 59 -18.75 17.41 -18.50
C LEU A 59 -19.84 17.64 -19.55
N ARG A 60 -20.64 16.63 -19.87
CA ARG A 60 -21.79 16.69 -20.79
C ARG A 60 -23.12 16.92 -20.07
N GLY A 61 -23.09 17.16 -18.76
CA GLY A 61 -24.28 17.39 -17.93
C GLY A 61 -24.96 16.12 -17.41
N GLU A 62 -24.29 14.96 -17.45
CA GLU A 62 -24.87 13.68 -17.05
C GLU A 62 -24.06 12.99 -15.96
N ALA A 63 -24.68 12.78 -14.80
CA ALA A 63 -24.03 12.21 -13.61
C ALA A 63 -24.70 10.93 -13.10
N GLU A 64 -25.72 10.42 -13.80
CA GLU A 64 -26.48 9.24 -13.38
C GLU A 64 -25.66 7.96 -13.58
N VAL A 65 -25.54 7.16 -12.52
CA VAL A 65 -24.74 5.93 -12.50
C VAL A 65 -25.26 4.94 -13.54
N GLY A 66 -26.58 4.79 -13.66
CA GLY A 66 -27.19 3.83 -14.59
C GLY A 66 -26.80 4.07 -16.04
N ALA A 67 -26.89 5.32 -16.49
CA ALA A 67 -26.61 5.69 -17.87
C ALA A 67 -25.10 5.64 -18.20
N VAL A 68 -24.25 6.12 -17.30
CA VAL A 68 -22.78 6.05 -17.45
C VAL A 68 -22.29 4.60 -17.48
N VAL A 69 -22.73 3.77 -16.52
CA VAL A 69 -22.35 2.34 -16.47
C VAL A 69 -22.90 1.61 -17.69
N GLY A 70 -24.11 1.94 -18.14
CA GLY A 70 -24.69 1.41 -19.37
C GLY A 70 -23.81 1.68 -20.59
N ARG A 71 -23.39 2.94 -20.81
CA ARG A 71 -22.48 3.31 -21.90
C ARG A 71 -21.11 2.66 -21.79
N TYR A 72 -20.55 2.62 -20.58
CA TYR A 72 -19.28 1.96 -20.32
C TYR A 72 -19.32 0.47 -20.75
N LEU A 73 -20.40 -0.23 -20.39
CA LEU A 73 -20.61 -1.62 -20.78
C LEU A 73 -20.82 -1.78 -22.28
N GLU A 74 -21.63 -0.92 -22.90
CA GLU A 74 -21.87 -0.92 -24.35
C GLU A 74 -20.58 -0.71 -25.14
N ARG A 75 -19.75 0.27 -24.75
CA ARG A 75 -18.45 0.56 -25.39
C ARG A 75 -17.50 -0.63 -25.37
N LEU A 76 -17.61 -1.49 -24.35
CA LEU A 76 -16.77 -2.68 -24.18
C LEU A 76 -17.43 -3.95 -24.73
N GLY A 77 -18.62 -3.87 -25.33
CA GLY A 77 -19.37 -5.04 -25.82
C GLY A 77 -19.84 -5.97 -24.69
N LEU A 78 -20.01 -5.45 -23.48
CA LEU A 78 -20.36 -6.23 -22.29
C LEU A 78 -21.88 -6.19 -22.00
N SER A 79 -22.37 -7.22 -21.31
CA SER A 79 -23.78 -7.31 -20.94
C SER A 79 -24.20 -6.20 -19.97
N LYS A 80 -25.31 -5.50 -20.28
CA LYS A 80 -25.95 -4.53 -19.37
C LYS A 80 -26.31 -5.10 -18.00
N SER A 81 -26.51 -6.43 -17.91
CA SER A 81 -26.79 -7.11 -16.64
C SER A 81 -25.67 -6.93 -15.61
N LEU A 82 -24.43 -6.67 -16.04
CA LEU A 82 -23.28 -6.40 -15.16
C LEU A 82 -23.43 -5.11 -14.35
N ALA A 83 -24.33 -4.20 -14.72
CA ALA A 83 -24.66 -3.03 -13.91
C ALA A 83 -25.12 -3.43 -12.49
N ARG A 84 -25.79 -4.58 -12.35
CA ARG A 84 -26.20 -5.14 -11.04
C ARG A 84 -25.02 -5.56 -10.16
N THR A 85 -23.82 -5.73 -10.74
CA THR A 85 -22.57 -6.00 -10.02
C THR A 85 -21.77 -4.71 -9.79
N ILE A 86 -21.77 -3.81 -10.77
CA ILE A 86 -21.00 -2.56 -10.72
C ILE A 86 -21.60 -1.57 -9.71
N THR A 87 -22.90 -1.28 -9.81
CA THR A 87 -23.54 -0.25 -9.00
C THR A 87 -23.44 -0.52 -7.48
N PRO A 88 -23.63 -1.75 -6.98
CA PRO A 88 -23.45 -2.01 -5.56
C PRO A 88 -21.98 -1.91 -5.13
N THR A 89 -21.01 -2.22 -6.00
CA THR A 89 -19.57 -2.03 -5.69
C THR A 89 -19.24 -0.53 -5.56
N LEU A 90 -19.72 0.30 -6.50
CA LEU A 90 -19.55 1.75 -6.42
C LEU A 90 -20.17 2.33 -5.14
N SER A 91 -21.35 1.84 -4.75
CA SER A 91 -22.03 2.28 -3.53
C SER A 91 -21.28 1.84 -2.26
N ALA A 92 -20.77 0.59 -2.23
CA ALA A 92 -20.00 0.07 -1.10
C ALA A 92 -18.70 0.85 -0.84
N LEU A 93 -18.12 1.45 -1.88
CA LEU A 93 -16.91 2.29 -1.79
C LEU A 93 -17.22 3.79 -1.65
N GLY A 94 -18.49 4.19 -1.52
CA GLY A 94 -18.88 5.61 -1.46
C GLY A 94 -18.65 6.40 -2.75
N LEU A 95 -18.43 5.72 -3.88
CA LEU A 95 -18.24 6.33 -5.20
C LEU A 95 -19.57 6.76 -5.83
N SER A 96 -20.69 6.27 -5.32
CA SER A 96 -22.03 6.71 -5.70
C SER A 96 -22.97 6.77 -4.51
N ALA A 97 -23.93 7.71 -4.54
CA ALA A 97 -25.02 7.80 -3.59
C ALA A 97 -26.30 8.25 -4.32
N GLY A 98 -27.46 7.67 -3.99
CA GLY A 98 -28.73 8.07 -4.59
C GLY A 98 -28.80 7.94 -6.12
N GLY A 99 -28.02 7.02 -6.72
CA GLY A 99 -27.99 6.81 -8.17
C GLY A 99 -27.10 7.78 -8.95
N VAL A 100 -26.37 8.67 -8.28
CA VAL A 100 -25.41 9.59 -8.91
C VAL A 100 -23.98 9.34 -8.42
N PHE A 101 -22.99 9.68 -9.25
CA PHE A 101 -21.59 9.63 -8.84
C PHE A 101 -21.27 10.70 -7.80
N SER A 102 -20.43 10.34 -6.83
CA SER A 102 -19.94 11.27 -5.83
C SER A 102 -18.88 12.22 -6.42
N ARG A 103 -18.68 13.37 -5.78
CA ARG A 103 -17.60 14.31 -6.15
C ARG A 103 -16.22 13.63 -6.12
N GLN A 104 -16.01 12.72 -5.18
CA GLN A 104 -14.76 11.97 -5.05
C GLN A 104 -14.56 11.02 -6.24
N ALA A 105 -15.62 10.37 -6.72
CA ALA A 105 -15.55 9.55 -7.93
C ALA A 105 -15.25 10.39 -9.19
N LEU A 106 -15.84 11.58 -9.32
CA LEU A 106 -15.58 12.49 -10.44
C LEU A 106 -14.13 12.99 -10.44
N GLU A 107 -13.60 13.35 -9.27
CA GLU A 107 -12.21 13.79 -9.13
C GLU A 107 -11.22 12.65 -9.44
N MET A 108 -11.49 11.45 -8.92
CA MET A 108 -10.73 10.24 -9.26
C MET A 108 -10.74 9.97 -10.78
N GLY A 109 -11.90 10.15 -11.41
CA GLY A 109 -12.08 10.02 -12.85
C GLY A 109 -11.28 11.05 -13.66
N ARG A 110 -11.27 12.32 -13.22
CA ARG A 110 -10.47 13.40 -13.81
C ARG A 110 -8.98 13.07 -13.76
N LEU A 111 -8.47 12.69 -12.58
CA LEU A 111 -7.07 12.33 -12.39
C LEU A 111 -6.65 11.16 -13.30
N PHE A 112 -7.50 10.12 -13.38
CA PHE A 112 -7.23 8.98 -14.24
C PHE A 112 -7.24 9.35 -15.72
N HIS A 113 -8.20 10.16 -16.16
CA HIS A 113 -8.29 10.66 -17.54
C HIS A 113 -7.08 11.51 -17.94
N GLU A 114 -6.52 12.29 -17.02
CA GLU A 114 -5.29 13.09 -17.20
C GLU A 114 -4.00 12.25 -17.19
N GLY A 115 -4.08 10.92 -17.07
CA GLY A 115 -2.91 10.04 -16.97
C GLY A 115 -2.26 10.03 -15.59
N ARG A 116 -2.84 10.71 -14.59
CA ARG A 116 -2.34 10.80 -13.20
C ARG A 116 -2.82 9.60 -12.38
N ARG A 117 -2.50 8.39 -12.87
CA ARG A 117 -2.98 7.12 -12.30
C ARG A 117 -2.68 6.94 -10.81
N ARG A 118 -1.52 7.41 -10.33
CA ARG A 118 -1.15 7.33 -8.91
C ARG A 118 -2.05 8.15 -8.02
N GLU A 119 -2.33 9.37 -8.43
CA GLU A 119 -3.19 10.28 -7.69
C GLU A 119 -4.64 9.78 -7.72
N ALA A 120 -5.07 9.18 -8.84
CA ALA A 120 -6.35 8.49 -8.90
C ALA A 120 -6.42 7.29 -7.93
N LEU A 121 -5.35 6.50 -7.79
CA LEU A 121 -5.26 5.42 -6.80
C LEU A 121 -5.24 5.94 -5.36
N ALA A 122 -4.60 7.08 -5.10
CA ALA A 122 -4.65 7.75 -3.79
C ALA A 122 -6.07 8.23 -3.46
N ALA A 123 -6.78 8.82 -4.42
CA ALA A 123 -8.19 9.19 -4.27
C ALA A 123 -9.09 7.95 -4.06
N LEU A 124 -8.82 6.85 -4.77
CA LEU A 124 -9.51 5.57 -4.55
C LEU A 124 -9.26 5.03 -3.15
N ARG A 125 -8.02 5.11 -2.65
CA ARG A 125 -7.68 4.70 -1.29
C ARG A 125 -8.49 5.48 -0.26
N GLU A 126 -8.51 6.80 -0.37
CA GLU A 126 -9.29 7.65 0.54
C GLU A 126 -10.78 7.28 0.55
N ALA A 127 -11.36 7.01 -0.62
CA ALA A 127 -12.74 6.54 -0.72
C ALA A 127 -12.93 5.15 -0.08
N ALA A 128 -12.05 4.20 -0.42
CA ALA A 128 -12.12 2.82 0.02
C ALA A 128 -11.91 2.65 1.53
N LEU A 129 -11.04 3.45 2.17
CA LEU A 129 -10.82 3.41 3.62
C LEU A 129 -12.01 3.94 4.45
N ARG A 130 -13.01 4.54 3.80
CA ARG A 130 -14.31 4.84 4.42
C ARG A 130 -15.20 3.59 4.53
N ASN A 131 -14.83 2.48 3.90
CA ASN A 131 -15.48 1.19 4.08
C ASN A 131 -14.83 0.44 5.26
N CYS A 132 -15.63 0.05 6.25
CA CYS A 132 -15.14 -0.57 7.48
C CYS A 132 -14.46 -1.92 7.22
N VAL A 133 -15.00 -2.72 6.29
CA VAL A 133 -14.41 -4.02 5.93
C VAL A 133 -13.02 -3.84 5.32
N ILE A 134 -12.86 -2.87 4.41
CA ILE A 134 -11.55 -2.58 3.80
C ILE A 134 -10.56 -2.05 4.83
N ARG A 135 -11.02 -1.17 5.72
CA ARG A 135 -10.17 -0.61 6.78
C ARG A 135 -9.69 -1.70 7.73
N ASP A 136 -10.55 -2.60 8.19
CA ASP A 136 -10.20 -3.70 9.08
C ASP A 136 -9.17 -4.65 8.43
N ILE A 137 -9.27 -4.88 7.12
CA ILE A 137 -8.26 -5.64 6.36
C ILE A 137 -6.90 -4.92 6.39
N VAL A 138 -6.89 -3.61 6.10
CA VAL A 138 -5.65 -2.81 6.09
C VAL A 138 -5.02 -2.73 7.49
N GLU A 139 -5.82 -2.54 8.53
CA GLU A 139 -5.36 -2.53 9.93
C GLU A 139 -4.76 -3.89 10.33
N ARG A 140 -5.34 -4.99 9.86
CA ARG A 140 -4.82 -6.35 10.11
C ARG A 140 -3.50 -6.63 9.39
N LEU A 141 -3.28 -6.03 8.23
CA LEU A 141 -2.03 -6.13 7.47
C LEU A 141 -0.90 -5.28 8.06
N GLY A 142 -1.25 -4.19 8.76
CA GLY A 142 -0.28 -3.25 9.30
C GLY A 142 0.65 -2.69 8.22
N ASP A 143 1.96 -2.71 8.49
CA ASP A 143 3.00 -2.19 7.58
C ASP A 143 3.41 -3.18 6.47
N GLY A 144 2.80 -4.38 6.41
CA GLY A 144 3.15 -5.44 5.48
C GLY A 144 2.05 -5.76 4.46
N CYS A 145 2.36 -6.70 3.57
CA CYS A 145 1.38 -7.33 2.67
C CYS A 145 1.34 -8.86 2.79
N ASP A 146 2.15 -9.43 3.68
CA ASP A 146 2.20 -10.87 3.90
C ASP A 146 0.86 -11.37 4.45
N GLY A 147 0.39 -12.50 3.92
CA GLY A 147 -0.88 -13.09 4.35
C GLY A 147 -2.13 -12.32 3.89
N LEU A 148 -2.05 -11.54 2.79
CA LEU A 148 -3.19 -10.77 2.28
C LEU A 148 -4.45 -11.62 2.03
N ALA A 149 -4.30 -12.80 1.45
CA ALA A 149 -5.45 -13.66 1.16
C ALA A 149 -6.15 -14.12 2.44
N GLU A 150 -5.36 -14.49 3.45
CA GLU A 150 -5.79 -14.92 4.77
C GLU A 150 -6.43 -13.77 5.56
N ALA A 151 -5.85 -12.57 5.49
CA ALA A 151 -6.39 -11.38 6.14
C ALA A 151 -7.76 -11.00 5.55
N VAL A 152 -7.85 -11.01 4.21
CA VAL A 152 -9.12 -10.79 3.49
C VAL A 152 -10.15 -11.84 3.91
N ASP A 153 -9.88 -13.14 3.73
CA ASP A 153 -10.85 -14.20 4.06
C ASP A 153 -11.32 -14.13 5.52
N ALA A 154 -10.41 -13.90 6.47
CA ALA A 154 -10.74 -13.82 7.89
C ALA A 154 -11.65 -12.63 8.24
N VAL A 155 -11.39 -11.44 7.67
CA VAL A 155 -12.26 -10.26 7.89
C VAL A 155 -13.61 -10.45 7.23
N LEU A 156 -13.66 -10.96 6.00
CA LEU A 156 -14.94 -11.15 5.31
C LEU A 156 -15.85 -12.13 6.05
N ARG A 157 -15.29 -13.20 6.63
CA ARG A 157 -16.02 -14.14 7.48
C ARG A 157 -16.55 -13.50 8.76
N SER A 158 -15.81 -12.58 9.38
CA SER A 158 -16.28 -11.93 10.62
C SER A 158 -17.50 -11.02 10.40
N TYR A 159 -17.72 -10.57 9.16
CA TYR A 159 -18.90 -9.78 8.78
C TYR A 159 -20.12 -10.62 8.36
N GLY A 160 -20.08 -11.95 8.54
CA GLY A 160 -21.30 -12.75 8.71
C GLY A 160 -21.77 -13.60 7.53
N LYS A 161 -20.95 -13.87 6.50
CA LYS A 161 -21.18 -14.94 5.49
C LYS A 161 -19.86 -15.52 4.96
N SER A 162 -19.92 -16.74 4.42
CA SER A 162 -18.81 -17.32 3.65
C SER A 162 -18.52 -16.45 2.43
N PRO A 163 -17.29 -15.96 2.26
CA PRO A 163 -17.00 -15.05 1.18
C PRO A 163 -17.10 -15.72 -0.18
N ARG A 164 -17.67 -15.04 -1.19
CA ARG A 164 -17.61 -15.57 -2.56
C ARG A 164 -16.17 -15.48 -3.08
N PRO A 165 -15.73 -16.44 -3.90
CA PRO A 165 -14.35 -16.44 -4.42
C PRO A 165 -13.98 -15.15 -5.17
N ASP A 166 -14.92 -14.58 -5.92
CA ASP A 166 -14.70 -13.35 -6.67
C ASP A 166 -14.71 -12.11 -5.78
N GLU A 167 -15.54 -12.07 -4.74
CA GLU A 167 -15.51 -10.99 -3.75
C GLU A 167 -14.19 -11.00 -2.97
N ALA A 168 -13.71 -12.16 -2.53
CA ALA A 168 -12.40 -12.28 -1.87
C ALA A 168 -11.27 -11.83 -2.81
N LYS A 169 -11.28 -12.32 -4.06
CA LYS A 169 -10.29 -11.94 -5.08
C LYS A 169 -10.26 -10.43 -5.32
N TYR A 170 -11.41 -9.82 -5.66
CA TYR A 170 -11.44 -8.41 -6.02
C TYR A 170 -11.27 -7.48 -4.82
N THR A 171 -11.64 -7.93 -3.61
CA THR A 171 -11.25 -7.24 -2.37
C THR A 171 -9.74 -7.26 -2.19
N ALA A 172 -9.07 -8.41 -2.38
CA ALA A 172 -7.62 -8.49 -2.32
C ALA A 172 -6.95 -7.62 -3.39
N ASP A 173 -7.43 -7.65 -4.64
CA ASP A 173 -6.91 -6.81 -5.72
C ASP A 173 -7.08 -5.32 -5.42
N LEU A 174 -8.22 -4.92 -4.86
CA LEU A 174 -8.44 -3.54 -4.39
C LEU A 174 -7.45 -3.17 -3.29
N VAL A 175 -7.29 -4.01 -2.26
CA VAL A 175 -6.34 -3.78 -1.16
C VAL A 175 -4.91 -3.67 -1.69
N ARG A 176 -4.49 -4.51 -2.64
CA ARG A 176 -3.16 -4.38 -3.27
C ARG A 176 -2.96 -3.04 -3.97
N ALA A 177 -4.00 -2.52 -4.59
CA ALA A 177 -3.95 -1.27 -5.33
C ALA A 177 -3.94 -0.03 -4.42
N ILE A 178 -4.54 -0.12 -3.22
CA ILE A 178 -4.71 1.03 -2.31
C ILE A 178 -3.77 1.00 -1.09
N HIS A 179 -3.27 -0.17 -0.69
CA HIS A 179 -2.37 -0.35 0.45
C HIS A 179 -0.90 -0.30 0.00
N PRO A 180 -0.08 0.70 0.41
CA PRO A 180 1.21 0.98 -0.20
C PRO A 180 2.23 -0.15 0.01
N PRO A 181 2.28 -0.85 1.16
CA PRO A 181 3.07 -2.06 1.31
C PRO A 181 2.73 -3.19 0.33
N CYS A 182 1.48 -3.24 -0.17
CA CYS A 182 1.07 -4.22 -1.18
C CYS A 182 1.28 -3.74 -2.62
N THR A 183 1.41 -2.42 -2.79
CA THR A 183 2.07 -1.69 -3.87
C THR A 183 3.26 -2.37 -4.58
N PRO A 184 3.20 -3.01 -5.77
CA PRO A 184 4.44 -3.42 -6.42
C PRO A 184 5.37 -2.22 -6.64
N CYS A 185 6.56 -2.27 -6.04
CA CYS A 185 7.50 -1.15 -6.06
C CYS A 185 8.08 -0.98 -7.46
N SER A 186 7.81 0.19 -8.06
CA SER A 186 8.44 0.61 -9.31
C SER A 186 9.47 1.68 -9.00
N PHE A 187 10.74 1.38 -9.19
CA PHE A 187 11.82 2.35 -8.99
C PHE A 187 12.02 3.27 -10.21
N ASN A 188 11.30 3.05 -11.32
CA ASN A 188 11.34 3.91 -12.50
C ASN A 188 10.51 5.19 -12.34
N CYS A 189 9.57 5.16 -11.41
CA CYS A 189 8.74 6.28 -11.02
C CYS A 189 8.41 6.04 -9.56
N VAL A 190 8.84 6.85 -8.60
CA VAL A 190 8.53 6.70 -7.18
C VAL A 190 8.28 8.09 -6.62
N ASP A 191 7.42 8.19 -5.60
CA ASP A 191 7.31 9.42 -4.82
C ASP A 191 8.03 9.24 -3.47
N LYS A 192 8.40 10.33 -2.81
CA LYS A 192 9.17 10.25 -1.56
C LYS A 192 8.44 9.49 -0.45
N ALA A 193 7.11 9.57 -0.40
CA ALA A 193 6.32 8.94 0.66
C ALA A 193 6.19 7.42 0.44
N SER A 194 6.08 6.96 -0.81
CA SER A 194 5.98 5.54 -1.16
C SER A 194 7.31 4.79 -1.10
N LEU A 195 8.44 5.49 -1.12
CA LEU A 195 9.74 4.86 -1.02
C LEU A 195 9.93 4.11 0.32
N ALA A 196 9.40 4.64 1.43
CA ALA A 196 9.47 3.99 2.74
C ALA A 196 8.74 2.64 2.75
N SER A 197 7.56 2.56 2.12
CA SER A 197 6.85 1.29 1.93
C SER A 197 7.56 0.32 0.99
N CYS A 198 8.53 0.81 0.21
CA CYS A 198 9.33 0.01 -0.72
C CYS A 198 10.70 -0.41 -0.19
N ALA A 199 11.00 -0.16 1.08
CA ALA A 199 12.33 -0.37 1.64
C ALA A 199 12.79 -1.84 1.56
N VAL A 200 11.92 -2.83 1.76
CA VAL A 200 12.28 -4.25 1.58
C VAL A 200 12.68 -4.54 0.13
N ALA A 201 11.81 -4.19 -0.83
CA ALA A 201 12.09 -4.39 -2.25
C ALA A 201 13.33 -3.61 -2.72
N LEU A 202 13.58 -2.43 -2.13
CA LEU A 202 14.76 -1.62 -2.38
C LEU A 202 16.02 -2.37 -1.94
N VAL A 203 16.04 -2.90 -0.71
CA VAL A 203 17.19 -3.65 -0.18
C VAL A 203 17.42 -4.93 -0.98
N GLU A 204 16.37 -5.66 -1.35
CA GLU A 204 16.50 -6.85 -2.20
C GLU A 204 17.13 -6.50 -3.55
N ARG A 205 16.58 -5.50 -4.27
CA ARG A 205 17.15 -5.01 -5.53
C ARG A 205 18.60 -4.52 -5.35
N ALA A 206 18.90 -3.89 -4.22
CA ALA A 206 20.23 -3.41 -3.90
C ALA A 206 21.23 -4.55 -3.74
N ILE A 207 20.87 -5.58 -2.97
CA ILE A 207 21.68 -6.78 -2.75
C ILE A 207 21.95 -7.52 -4.06
N TYR A 208 20.92 -7.74 -4.87
CA TYR A 208 21.08 -8.40 -6.18
C TYR A 208 21.91 -7.55 -7.16
N GLY A 209 21.66 -6.24 -7.23
CA GLY A 209 22.36 -5.34 -8.15
C GLY A 209 23.82 -5.05 -7.78
N ALA A 210 24.22 -5.40 -6.56
CA ALA A 210 25.56 -5.23 -6.00
C ALA A 210 26.27 -6.56 -5.71
N ALA A 211 25.85 -7.67 -6.35
CA ALA A 211 26.46 -8.97 -6.15
C ALA A 211 27.98 -8.99 -6.40
N ASP A 212 28.47 -8.20 -7.35
CA ASP A 212 29.90 -8.05 -7.62
C ASP A 212 30.70 -7.47 -6.44
N LEU A 213 30.04 -6.75 -5.52
CA LEU A 213 30.68 -6.24 -4.31
C LEU A 213 30.93 -7.35 -3.29
N PHE A 214 30.07 -8.37 -3.24
CA PHE A 214 30.26 -9.54 -2.37
C PHE A 214 31.47 -10.35 -2.85
N GLU A 215 31.58 -10.56 -4.17
CA GLU A 215 32.72 -11.23 -4.78
C GLU A 215 34.03 -10.47 -4.55
N LYS A 216 34.03 -9.13 -4.72
CA LYS A 216 35.23 -8.30 -4.48
C LYS A 216 35.71 -8.33 -3.02
N LEU A 217 34.80 -8.55 -2.08
CA LEU A 217 35.10 -8.63 -0.66
C LEU A 217 35.26 -10.08 -0.19
N ASP A 218 35.35 -11.07 -1.09
CA ASP A 218 35.46 -12.49 -0.75
C ASP A 218 34.38 -12.97 0.26
N ILE A 219 33.18 -12.39 0.22
CA ILE A 219 32.06 -12.82 1.05
C ILE A 219 31.50 -14.12 0.47
N SER A 220 31.57 -15.21 1.23
CA SER A 220 31.29 -16.56 0.73
C SER A 220 29.82 -16.83 0.39
N ILE A 221 28.89 -15.98 0.86
CA ILE A 221 27.45 -16.17 0.69
C ILE A 221 26.94 -15.32 -0.47
N MET A 222 26.39 -15.98 -1.48
CA MET A 222 25.80 -15.31 -2.62
C MET A 222 24.47 -14.62 -2.27
N PRO A 223 24.21 -13.41 -2.80
CA PRO A 223 22.95 -12.67 -2.67
C PRO A 223 21.67 -13.49 -2.86
N MET A 224 21.68 -14.45 -3.79
CA MET A 224 20.51 -15.28 -4.12
C MET A 224 20.02 -16.19 -2.99
N HIS A 225 20.88 -16.50 -2.02
CA HIS A 225 20.53 -17.34 -0.86
C HIS A 225 20.05 -16.52 0.34
N LEU A 226 19.99 -15.19 0.21
CA LEU A 226 19.66 -14.29 1.30
C LEU A 226 18.16 -13.94 1.31
N ALA A 227 17.64 -13.73 2.50
CA ALA A 227 16.32 -13.14 2.77
C ALA A 227 16.46 -12.04 3.83
N LEU A 228 15.45 -11.18 3.90
CA LEU A 228 15.41 -10.04 4.80
C LEU A 228 14.38 -10.28 5.90
N VAL A 229 14.73 -9.88 7.11
CA VAL A 229 13.84 -9.84 8.28
C VAL A 229 13.87 -8.44 8.85
N LYS A 230 12.70 -7.79 8.99
CA LYS A 230 12.63 -6.43 9.55
C LYS A 230 13.13 -6.45 11.01
N ALA A 231 14.16 -5.66 11.30
CA ALA A 231 14.79 -5.57 12.63
C ALA A 231 14.52 -4.22 13.31
N GLY A 232 14.15 -3.19 12.55
CA GLY A 232 13.83 -1.86 13.04
C GLY A 232 13.41 -0.92 11.92
N GLU A 233 13.26 0.36 12.24
CA GLU A 233 13.03 1.39 11.22
C GLU A 233 14.28 1.54 10.35
N GLY A 234 14.14 1.30 9.04
CA GLY A 234 15.26 1.30 8.10
C GLY A 234 16.29 0.17 8.32
N LEU A 235 16.04 -0.79 9.22
CA LEU A 235 16.98 -1.86 9.57
C LEU A 235 16.43 -3.25 9.27
N TYR A 236 17.25 -4.08 8.64
CA TYR A 236 16.89 -5.42 8.18
C TYR A 236 17.99 -6.42 8.52
N GLY A 237 17.67 -7.45 9.29
CA GLY A 237 18.52 -8.61 9.43
C GLY A 237 18.58 -9.38 8.12
N VAL A 238 19.77 -9.78 7.72
CA VAL A 238 20.02 -10.56 6.49
C VAL A 238 20.28 -12.01 6.90
N VAL A 239 19.37 -12.90 6.51
CA VAL A 239 19.40 -14.32 6.87
C VAL A 239 19.58 -15.21 5.67
N VAL A 240 20.13 -16.41 5.87
CA VAL A 240 20.17 -17.45 4.83
C VAL A 240 18.80 -18.14 4.74
N ARG A 241 18.20 -18.15 3.54
CA ARG A 241 16.82 -18.63 3.30
C ARG A 241 16.50 -20.01 3.86
N GLU A 242 17.44 -20.96 3.76
CA GLU A 242 17.20 -22.36 4.15
C GLU A 242 17.39 -22.62 5.64
N THR A 243 18.23 -21.83 6.31
CA THR A 243 18.64 -22.08 7.70
C THR A 243 18.13 -21.02 8.67
N ASN A 244 17.62 -19.91 8.16
CA ASN A 244 17.33 -18.69 8.93
C ASN A 244 18.53 -18.20 9.76
N LYS A 245 19.76 -18.63 9.44
CA LYS A 245 20.97 -18.15 10.10
C LYS A 245 21.14 -16.67 9.75
N LEU A 246 21.21 -15.83 10.78
CA LEU A 246 21.55 -14.42 10.65
C LEU A 246 23.03 -14.27 10.29
N VAL A 247 23.31 -13.64 9.16
CA VAL A 247 24.66 -13.51 8.60
C VAL A 247 25.04 -12.07 8.32
N GLY A 248 24.07 -11.17 8.19
CA GLY A 248 24.33 -9.76 7.88
C GLY A 248 23.29 -8.82 8.46
N LEU A 249 23.57 -7.52 8.31
CA LEU A 249 22.65 -6.44 8.60
C LEU A 249 22.59 -5.48 7.41
N ALA A 250 21.39 -5.10 6.99
CA ALA A 250 21.16 -4.10 5.96
C ALA A 250 20.45 -2.87 6.55
N ALA A 251 20.94 -1.68 6.21
CA ALA A 251 20.41 -0.41 6.67
C ALA A 251 20.05 0.48 5.47
N VAL A 252 18.88 1.11 5.53
CA VAL A 252 18.38 2.05 4.53
C VAL A 252 18.40 3.45 5.14
N ALA A 253 19.16 4.36 4.53
CA ALA A 253 19.14 5.78 4.90
C ALA A 253 17.96 6.52 4.27
N ASP A 254 17.72 7.73 4.78
CA ASP A 254 16.81 8.67 4.11
C ASP A 254 17.25 8.95 2.67
N PRO A 255 16.28 9.10 1.74
CA PRO A 255 16.57 9.37 0.34
C PRO A 255 17.22 10.74 0.16
N ILE A 256 18.23 10.81 -0.71
CA ILE A 256 18.79 12.07 -1.21
C ILE A 256 18.24 12.36 -2.61
N GLU A 257 18.09 13.63 -2.96
CA GLU A 257 17.83 14.01 -4.34
C GLU A 257 19.13 14.00 -5.16
N GLY A 258 19.05 13.77 -6.47
CA GLY A 258 20.23 13.76 -7.36
C GLY A 258 21.06 15.05 -7.29
N ALA A 259 20.40 16.20 -7.06
CA ALA A 259 21.08 17.49 -6.84
C ALA A 259 21.93 17.54 -5.55
N GLN A 260 21.70 16.61 -4.61
CA GLN A 260 22.37 16.50 -3.31
C GLN A 260 23.41 15.38 -3.29
N ILE A 261 23.88 14.91 -4.45
CA ILE A 261 24.85 13.80 -4.54
C ILE A 261 26.14 14.05 -3.74
N ASN A 262 26.50 15.31 -3.51
CA ASN A 262 27.62 15.70 -2.67
C ASN A 262 27.45 15.29 -1.19
N LYS A 263 26.21 15.16 -0.70
CA LYS A 263 25.89 14.70 0.67
C LYS A 263 25.97 13.17 0.83
N LEU A 264 26.09 12.42 -0.27
CA LEU A 264 26.04 10.96 -0.27
C LEU A 264 27.03 10.34 0.71
N ARG A 265 28.25 10.88 0.77
CA ARG A 265 29.30 10.38 1.65
C ARG A 265 28.96 10.60 3.12
N ASP A 266 28.38 11.75 3.46
CA ASP A 266 28.00 12.07 4.84
C ASP A 266 26.83 11.21 5.31
N VAL A 267 25.85 10.96 4.42
CA VAL A 267 24.73 10.06 4.68
C VAL A 267 25.19 8.60 4.80
N SER A 268 26.13 8.13 3.97
CA SER A 268 26.71 6.78 4.14
C SER A 268 27.47 6.64 5.47
N LYS A 269 28.15 7.70 5.90
CA LYS A 269 28.88 7.73 7.17
C LYS A 269 27.97 7.74 8.39
N SER A 270 26.76 8.31 8.31
CA SER A 270 25.84 8.26 9.45
C SER A 270 25.42 6.83 9.79
N LEU A 271 25.50 5.91 8.83
CA LEU A 271 25.27 4.48 9.02
C LEU A 271 26.52 3.71 9.49
N ASP A 272 27.68 4.34 9.66
CA ASP A 272 28.91 3.66 10.13
C ASP A 272 28.76 3.09 11.54
N GLY A 273 28.01 3.77 12.41
CA GLY A 273 27.78 3.32 13.79
C GLY A 273 27.00 2.01 13.91
N LEU A 274 26.41 1.53 12.80
CA LEU A 274 25.73 0.25 12.74
C LEU A 274 26.67 -0.91 12.41
N ALA A 275 27.87 -0.64 11.91
CA ALA A 275 28.86 -1.66 11.56
C ALA A 275 29.79 -1.93 12.74
N GLY A 276 29.51 -2.98 13.51
CA GLY A 276 30.38 -3.51 14.56
C GLY A 276 31.33 -4.61 14.04
N GLU A 277 32.58 -4.60 14.48
CA GLU A 277 33.52 -5.68 14.14
C GLU A 277 33.06 -7.02 14.74
N GLY A 278 32.97 -8.06 13.91
CA GLY A 278 32.69 -9.44 14.35
C GLY A 278 31.24 -9.78 14.72
N GLU A 279 30.29 -8.83 14.67
CA GLU A 279 28.88 -9.10 14.99
C GLU A 279 28.13 -9.78 13.83
N TYR A 280 28.50 -9.45 12.59
CA TYR A 280 27.95 -10.03 11.37
C TYR A 280 29.06 -10.33 10.35
N GLU A 281 28.81 -11.23 9.40
CA GLU A 281 29.75 -11.52 8.31
C GLU A 281 29.90 -10.31 7.36
N PHE A 282 28.82 -9.53 7.20
CA PHE A 282 28.82 -8.29 6.43
C PHE A 282 27.69 -7.32 6.86
N TYR A 283 27.87 -6.06 6.48
CA TYR A 283 26.88 -4.99 6.58
C TYR A 283 26.61 -4.39 5.21
N ILE A 284 25.38 -3.98 4.96
CA ILE A 284 24.95 -3.35 3.72
C ILE A 284 24.32 -2.01 4.04
N LYS A 285 24.84 -0.96 3.43
CA LYS A 285 24.25 0.37 3.50
C LYS A 285 23.62 0.69 2.17
N VAL A 286 22.35 1.09 2.20
CA VAL A 286 21.59 1.47 1.03
C VAL A 286 21.16 2.92 1.18
N VAL A 287 21.68 3.80 0.33
CA VAL A 287 21.24 5.21 0.25
C VAL A 287 20.45 5.39 -1.03
N PRO A 288 19.11 5.59 -0.95
CA PRO A 288 18.30 5.86 -2.12
C PRO A 288 18.64 7.23 -2.72
N ILE A 289 18.76 7.30 -4.06
CA ILE A 289 19.01 8.52 -4.81
C ILE A 289 17.84 8.75 -5.75
N LEU A 290 17.14 9.88 -5.59
CA LEU A 290 15.97 10.25 -6.37
C LEU A 290 16.34 11.25 -7.46
N ASP A 291 16.29 10.82 -8.72
CA ASP A 291 16.51 11.67 -9.88
C ASP A 291 15.18 12.12 -10.50
N GLY A 292 15.11 13.37 -10.97
CA GLY A 292 13.91 13.94 -11.59
C GLY A 292 13.19 14.94 -10.69
N ALA A 293 11.88 15.09 -10.90
CA ALA A 293 11.04 16.04 -10.19
C ALA A 293 9.66 15.43 -9.85
N PRO A 294 8.95 15.95 -8.83
CA PRO A 294 7.59 15.52 -8.53
C PRO A 294 6.69 15.61 -9.77
N PRO A 295 5.72 14.69 -9.95
CA PRO A 295 5.28 13.65 -9.01
C PRO A 295 6.01 12.29 -9.15
N CYS A 296 7.07 12.22 -9.96
CA CYS A 296 7.65 10.95 -10.40
C CYS A 296 9.18 11.04 -10.45
N TYR A 297 9.84 10.43 -9.47
CA TYR A 297 11.30 10.29 -9.43
C TYR A 297 11.75 8.94 -9.96
N ARG A 298 12.89 8.87 -10.63
CA ARG A 298 13.59 7.62 -10.91
C ARG A 298 14.57 7.36 -9.76
N ALA A 299 14.43 6.22 -9.10
CA ALA A 299 15.28 5.85 -7.99
C ALA A 299 16.50 5.02 -8.45
N LYS A 300 17.65 5.39 -7.92
CA LYS A 300 18.88 4.61 -7.90
C LYS A 300 19.23 4.30 -6.44
N ALA A 301 20.21 3.44 -6.23
CA ALA A 301 20.77 3.22 -4.90
C ALA A 301 22.28 3.34 -4.95
N PHE A 302 22.86 4.07 -3.99
CA PHE A 302 24.23 3.83 -3.59
C PHE A 302 24.24 2.67 -2.60
N VAL A 303 25.07 1.67 -2.88
CA VAL A 303 25.24 0.49 -2.04
C VAL A 303 26.68 0.45 -1.58
N GLU A 304 26.90 0.35 -0.28
CA GLU A 304 28.20 0.05 0.32
C GLU A 304 28.07 -1.26 1.11
N VAL A 305 28.93 -2.22 0.78
CA VAL A 305 29.07 -3.47 1.52
C VAL A 305 30.32 -3.36 2.37
N VAL A 306 30.21 -3.70 3.65
CA VAL A 306 31.29 -3.68 4.63
C VAL A 306 31.44 -5.10 5.16
N ARG A 307 32.60 -5.73 4.97
CA ARG A 307 32.89 -7.06 5.54
C ARG A 307 33.19 -6.96 7.04
N ALA A 308 33.08 -8.07 7.76
CA ALA A 308 33.34 -8.16 9.20
C ALA A 308 34.66 -7.51 9.68
N ASP A 309 35.71 -7.51 8.85
CA ASP A 309 37.02 -6.89 9.12
C ASP A 309 37.12 -5.42 8.66
N LEU A 310 35.95 -4.80 8.42
CA LEU A 310 35.77 -3.40 8.01
C LEU A 310 36.30 -3.06 6.61
N GLU A 311 36.67 -4.06 5.79
CA GLU A 311 36.92 -3.83 4.36
C GLU A 311 35.62 -3.41 3.65
N ARG A 312 35.71 -2.44 2.73
CA ARG A 312 34.52 -1.82 2.12
C ARG A 312 34.61 -1.78 0.61
N ALA A 313 33.49 -2.08 -0.04
CA ALA A 313 33.30 -1.86 -1.46
C ALA A 313 31.97 -1.13 -1.68
N SER A 314 31.93 -0.19 -2.62
CA SER A 314 30.71 0.59 -2.89
C SER A 314 30.50 0.89 -4.37
N ARG A 315 29.22 1.08 -4.74
CA ARG A 315 28.82 1.45 -6.11
C ARG A 315 27.45 2.11 -6.11
N ILE A 316 27.18 2.92 -7.14
CA ILE A 316 25.82 3.32 -7.50
C ILE A 316 25.24 2.31 -8.50
N ILE A 317 24.03 1.83 -8.23
CA ILE A 317 23.30 0.89 -9.07
C ILE A 317 21.98 1.49 -9.55
N LYS A 318 21.52 1.02 -10.70
CA LYS A 318 20.14 1.23 -11.16
C LYS A 318 19.26 0.15 -10.55
N LEU A 319 18.03 0.51 -10.19
CA LEU A 319 17.06 -0.39 -9.54
C LEU A 319 16.04 -1.00 -10.52
N GLU A 320 16.30 -0.90 -11.83
CA GLU A 320 15.40 -1.35 -12.91
C GLU A 320 15.35 -2.87 -13.04
#